data_AF-A0A956EHK7-F1
#
_entry.id   AF-A0A956EHK7-F1
#
_cell.length_a   1.000
_cell.length_b   1.000
_cell.length_c   1.000
_cell.angle_alpha   90.00
_cell.angle_beta   90.00
_cell.angle_gamma   90.00
#
_symmetry.space_group_name_H-M   'P 1'
#
loop_
_entity.id
_entity.type
_entity.pdbx_description
1 polymer ?
#
loop_
_entity_poly.entity_id
_entity_poly.type
_entity_poly.pdbx_seq_one_letter_code
_entity_poly.pdbx_strand_id
1 'polypeptide(L)'
;AKMPALPEDARPYRRTATFDAATLPAGLRGRHTTREGTWARIVVLEGAVTYRILEPTPRDLVLTPARVGVVEPGVAHQLVGDGPFALFVEFCRRGD
;
A
#
# COMPACT_ATOMS: atom_id res chain seq x y z
N ALA A 1 -13.29 -6.79 3.13
CA ALA A 1 -13.51 -5.82 2.04
C ALA A 1 -12.79 -6.25 0.76
N LYS A 2 -13.31 -5.85 -0.41
CA LYS A 2 -12.70 -6.09 -1.73
C LYS A 2 -11.43 -5.25 -1.90
N MET A 3 -10.36 -5.86 -2.41
CA MET A 3 -9.13 -5.15 -2.76
C MET A 3 -9.35 -4.37 -4.07
N PRO A 4 -8.87 -3.12 -4.21
CA PRO A 4 -8.77 -2.47 -5.51
C PRO A 4 -7.96 -3.33 -6.49
N ALA A 5 -8.25 -3.20 -7.78
CA ALA A 5 -7.51 -3.90 -8.82
C ALA A 5 -6.42 -2.99 -9.39
N LEU A 6 -5.25 -3.57 -9.66
CA LEU A 6 -4.22 -2.89 -10.45
C LEU A 6 -4.62 -3.00 -11.94
N PRO A 7 -4.52 -1.93 -12.75
CA PRO A 7 -4.69 -2.05 -14.19
C PRO A 7 -3.74 -3.09 -14.81
N GLU A 8 -4.21 -3.84 -15.80
CA GLU A 8 -3.44 -4.93 -16.43
C GLU A 8 -2.17 -4.44 -17.15
N ASP A 9 -2.19 -3.19 -17.62
CA ASP A 9 -1.08 -2.52 -18.29
C ASP A 9 -0.18 -1.73 -17.32
N ALA A 10 -0.52 -1.67 -16.03
CA ALA A 10 0.35 -1.03 -15.05
C ALA A 10 1.62 -1.88 -14.81
N ARG A 11 2.77 -1.21 -14.77
CA ARG A 11 4.07 -1.83 -14.53
C ARG A 11 4.78 -1.14 -13.37
N PRO A 12 5.51 -1.89 -12.52
CA PRO A 12 6.31 -1.30 -11.46
C PRO A 12 7.46 -0.49 -12.06
N TYR A 13 7.72 0.69 -11.50
CA TYR A 13 8.83 1.55 -11.92
C TYR A 13 9.76 1.95 -10.77
N ARG A 14 9.31 1.80 -9.52
CA ARG A 14 10.11 2.09 -8.33
C ARG A 14 9.64 1.22 -7.16
N ARG A 15 10.57 0.84 -6.29
CA ARG A 15 10.31 0.15 -5.03
C ARG A 15 11.02 0.85 -3.88
N THR A 16 10.43 0.83 -2.69
CA THR A 16 11.08 1.31 -1.45
C THR A 16 12.06 0.27 -0.89
N ALA A 17 12.83 0.66 0.13
CA ALA A 17 13.43 -0.33 1.04
C ALA A 17 12.32 -1.16 1.72
N THR A 18 12.72 -2.30 2.30
CA THR A 18 11.85 -3.03 3.22
C THR A 18 11.74 -2.27 4.53
N PHE A 19 10.52 -2.15 5.04
CA PHE A 19 10.19 -1.55 6.33
C PHE A 19 9.61 -2.58 7.28
N ASP A 20 9.84 -2.36 8.56
CA ASP A 20 9.25 -3.09 9.68
C ASP A 20 8.58 -2.10 10.66
N ALA A 21 8.13 -2.60 11.81
CA ALA A 21 7.48 -1.79 12.83
C ALA A 21 8.36 -0.62 13.33
N ALA A 22 9.68 -0.73 13.30
CA ALA A 22 10.61 0.31 13.76
C ALA A 22 10.97 1.31 12.65
N THR A 23 11.05 0.85 11.40
CA THR A 23 11.59 1.61 10.27
C THR A 23 10.54 2.15 9.31
N LEU A 24 9.27 1.73 9.44
CA LEU A 24 8.19 2.30 8.64
C LEU A 24 8.18 3.83 8.81
N PRO A 25 8.17 4.64 7.73
CA PRO A 25 8.17 6.09 7.86
C PRO A 25 6.85 6.62 8.47
N ALA A 26 6.93 7.69 9.27
CA ALA A 26 5.74 8.36 9.83
C ALA A 26 4.74 8.77 8.74
N GLY A 27 5.22 9.18 7.56
CA GLY A 27 4.36 9.52 6.42
C GLY A 27 3.47 8.37 5.94
N LEU A 28 3.93 7.11 6.04
CA LEU A 28 3.12 5.95 5.68
C LEU A 28 2.12 5.56 6.78
N ARG A 29 2.37 5.95 8.04
CA ARG A 29 1.44 5.77 9.15
C ARG A 29 0.33 6.82 9.20
N GLY A 30 0.59 8.01 8.64
CA GLY A 30 -0.38 9.09 8.54
C GLY A 30 -1.17 9.07 7.23
N ARG A 31 -2.18 9.95 7.15
CA ARG A 31 -2.96 10.20 5.94
C ARG A 31 -2.05 10.69 4.80
N HIS A 32 -2.04 9.97 3.70
CA HIS A 32 -1.36 10.36 2.47
C HIS A 32 -2.04 9.77 1.23
N THR A 33 -1.56 10.17 0.05
CA THR A 33 -2.04 9.70 -1.26
C THR A 33 -0.85 9.37 -2.17
N THR A 34 -1.07 8.56 -3.20
CA THR A 34 -0.18 8.52 -4.36
C THR A 34 -0.51 9.65 -5.32
N ARG A 35 0.45 10.03 -6.17
CA ARG A 35 0.24 11.01 -7.24
C ARG A 35 -0.74 10.47 -8.29
N GLU A 36 -1.35 11.37 -9.05
CA GLU A 36 -2.13 11.01 -10.24
C GLU A 36 -1.32 10.09 -11.17
N GLY A 37 -1.99 9.11 -11.78
CA GLY A 37 -1.37 8.09 -12.63
C GLY A 37 -0.44 7.11 -11.91
N THR A 38 -0.30 7.18 -10.59
CA THR A 38 0.52 6.26 -9.80
C THR A 38 -0.32 5.38 -8.90
N TRP A 39 -0.27 4.08 -9.15
CA TRP A 39 -0.74 3.05 -8.24
C TRP A 39 0.39 2.64 -7.31
N ALA A 40 0.05 2.11 -6.13
CA ALA A 40 1.02 1.43 -5.29
C ALA A 40 0.57 0.01 -4.94
N ARG A 41 1.53 -0.90 -4.84
CA ARG A 41 1.36 -2.23 -4.25
C ARG A 41 2.06 -2.24 -2.89
N ILE A 42 1.31 -2.58 -1.84
CA ILE A 42 1.87 -2.81 -0.51
C ILE A 42 2.07 -4.32 -0.38
N VAL A 43 3.32 -4.74 -0.39
CA VAL A 43 3.70 -6.16 -0.36
C VAL A 43 4.25 -6.49 1.01
N VAL A 44 3.53 -7.33 1.74
CA VAL A 44 3.97 -7.86 3.03
C VAL A 44 4.81 -9.11 2.76
N LEU A 45 6.00 -9.18 3.35
CA LEU A 45 6.92 -10.32 3.29
C LEU A 45 6.71 -11.25 4.50
N GLU A 46 6.42 -10.68 5.66
CA GLU A 46 6.18 -11.40 6.91
C GLU A 46 5.15 -10.64 7.76
N GLY A 47 4.37 -11.38 8.55
CA GLY A 47 3.42 -10.82 9.50
C GLY A 47 2.20 -10.21 8.82
N ALA A 48 1.71 -9.10 9.39
CA ALA A 48 0.52 -8.42 8.89
C ALA A 48 0.53 -6.91 9.17
N VAL A 49 -0.07 -6.15 8.27
CA VAL A 49 -0.35 -4.71 8.45
C VAL A 49 -1.79 -4.43 8.05
N THR A 50 -2.43 -3.46 8.70
CA THR A 50 -3.74 -2.94 8.29
C THR A 50 -3.55 -1.80 7.31
N TYR A 51 -3.99 -2.00 6.07
CA TYR A 51 -4.18 -0.94 5.09
C TYR A 51 -5.55 -0.30 5.29
N ARG A 52 -5.55 0.96 5.73
CA ARG A 52 -6.76 1.74 5.99
C ARG A 52 -6.98 2.74 4.87
N ILE A 53 -8.04 2.53 4.10
CA ILE A 53 -8.55 3.49 3.11
C ILE A 53 -9.44 4.47 3.86
N LEU A 54 -9.21 5.77 3.67
CA LEU A 54 -9.90 6.84 4.38
C LEU A 54 -11.05 7.42 3.54
N GLU A 55 -10.89 7.47 2.22
CA GLU A 55 -11.86 8.06 1.28
C GLU A 55 -11.93 7.25 -0.03
N PRO A 56 -13.01 7.38 -0.82
CA PRO A 56 -14.26 8.06 -0.48
C PRO A 56 -15.11 7.27 0.51
N THR A 57 -14.87 5.96 0.66
CA THR A 57 -15.56 5.11 1.64
C THR A 57 -14.52 4.46 2.56
N PRO A 58 -14.49 4.84 3.85
CA PRO A 58 -13.55 4.29 4.81
C PRO A 58 -13.65 2.77 4.91
N ARG A 59 -12.51 2.07 4.85
CA ARG A 59 -12.45 0.61 5.04
C ARG A 59 -11.05 0.14 5.38
N ASP A 60 -11.00 -0.93 6.17
CA ASP A 60 -9.77 -1.58 6.56
C ASP A 60 -9.58 -2.91 5.84
N LEU A 61 -8.34 -3.17 5.44
CA LEU A 61 -7.90 -4.37 4.76
C LEU A 61 -6.64 -4.88 5.47
N VAL A 62 -6.71 -6.06 6.07
CA VAL A 62 -5.51 -6.73 6.59
C VAL A 62 -4.72 -7.27 5.41
N LEU A 63 -3.44 -6.90 5.33
CA LEU A 63 -2.49 -7.37 4.35
C LEU A 63 -1.57 -8.40 4.99
N THR A 64 -1.21 -9.43 4.23
CA THR A 64 -0.34 -10.54 4.63
C THR A 64 0.50 -10.95 3.41
N PRO A 65 1.47 -11.88 3.55
CA PRO A 65 2.22 -12.37 2.38
C PRO A 65 1.33 -12.97 1.27
N ALA A 66 0.17 -13.51 1.64
CA ALA A 66 -0.81 -14.03 0.68
C ALA A 66 -1.76 -12.96 0.12
N ARG A 67 -1.68 -11.71 0.61
CA ARG A 67 -2.65 -10.65 0.31
C ARG A 67 -1.97 -9.30 0.13
N VAL A 68 -1.60 -9.01 -1.11
CA VAL A 68 -1.02 -7.72 -1.53
C VAL A 68 -2.08 -6.61 -1.50
N GLY A 69 -1.72 -5.46 -0.94
CA GLY A 69 -2.54 -4.25 -0.97
C GLY A 69 -2.37 -3.51 -2.29
N VAL A 70 -3.46 -2.99 -2.86
CA VAL A 70 -3.42 -2.10 -4.02
C VAL A 70 -4.01 -0.75 -3.64
N VAL A 71 -3.26 0.31 -3.91
CA VAL A 71 -3.62 1.70 -3.71
C VAL A 71 -3.88 2.35 -5.08
N GLU A 72 -5.05 2.95 -5.23
CA GLU A 72 -5.43 3.71 -6.42
C GLU A 72 -4.87 5.15 -6.37
N PRO A 73 -4.57 5.77 -7.53
CA PRO A 73 -4.15 7.16 -7.61
C PRO A 73 -5.07 8.11 -6.83
N GLY A 74 -4.50 9.00 -6.03
CA GLY A 74 -5.25 10.02 -5.30
C GLY A 74 -6.10 9.52 -4.12
N VAL A 75 -6.18 8.20 -3.87
CA VAL A 75 -6.98 7.66 -2.76
C VAL A 75 -6.25 7.83 -1.43
N ALA A 76 -6.88 8.55 -0.50
CA ALA A 76 -6.32 8.81 0.83
C ALA A 76 -6.30 7.54 1.69
N HIS A 77 -5.14 7.22 2.23
CA HIS A 77 -4.94 6.01 3.03
C HIS A 77 -3.80 6.15 4.04
N GLN A 78 -3.64 5.12 4.86
CA GLN A 78 -2.54 4.97 5.81
C GLN A 78 -2.29 3.48 6.12
N LEU A 79 -1.13 3.19 6.70
CA LEU A 79 -0.77 1.88 7.24
C LEU A 79 -0.81 1.91 8.77
N VAL A 80 -1.49 0.94 9.37
CA VAL A 80 -1.54 0.72 10.82
C VAL A 80 -0.94 -0.65 11.10
N GLY A 81 0.09 -0.71 11.93
CA GLY A 81 0.76 -1.96 12.27
C GLY A 81 1.49 -1.81 13.59
N ASP A 82 0.97 -2.48 14.62
CA ASP A 82 1.53 -2.48 15.98
C ASP A 82 2.25 -3.81 16.30
N GLY A 83 2.14 -4.81 15.42
CA GLY A 83 2.79 -6.12 15.52
C GLY A 83 3.99 -6.29 14.57
N PRO A 84 4.66 -7.46 14.59
CA PRO A 84 5.76 -7.74 13.68
C PRO A 84 5.27 -7.78 12.23
N PHE A 85 5.96 -7.08 11.35
CA PHE A 85 5.78 -7.17 9.91
C PHE A 85 7.09 -6.83 9.20
N ALA A 86 7.22 -7.30 7.97
CA ALA A 86 8.16 -6.77 7.00
C ALA A 86 7.39 -6.48 5.71
N LEU A 87 7.52 -5.28 5.14
CA LEU A 87 6.84 -4.91 3.90
C LEU A 87 7.68 -3.99 3.02
N PHE A 88 7.33 -3.88 1.75
CA PHE A 88 7.79 -2.80 0.90
C PHE A 88 6.63 -2.24 0.07
N VAL A 89 6.83 -1.05 -0.51
CA VAL A 89 5.88 -0.44 -1.42
C VAL A 89 6.49 -0.39 -2.84
N GLU A 90 5.76 -0.92 -3.81
CA GLU A 90 6.07 -0.81 -5.24
C GLU A 90 5.14 0.19 -5.91
N PHE A 91 5.70 1.18 -6.58
CA PHE A 91 4.95 2.16 -7.35
C PHE A 91 4.83 1.70 -8.80
N CYS A 92 3.60 1.70 -9.29
CA CYS A 92 3.24 1.27 -10.63
C CYS A 92 2.64 2.43 -11.42
N ARG A 93 2.88 2.46 -12.72
CA ARG A 93 2.25 3.37 -13.68
C ARG A 93 1.78 2.58 -14.89
N ARG A 94 0.74 3.03 -15.57
CA ARG A 94 0.36 2.47 -16.88
C ARG A 94 1.48 2.77 -17.88
N GLY A 95 1.67 1.89 -18.87
CA GLY A 95 2.49 2.23 -20.03
C GLY A 95 1.88 3.43 -20.76
N ASP A 96 2.73 4.22 -21.41
CA ASP A 96 2.28 5.26 -22.34
C ASP A 96 1.54 4.63 -23.54
#